data_AF-G8B707-F1
#
_entry.id   AF-G8B707-F1
#
_cell.length_a   1.000
_cell.length_b   1.000
_cell.length_c   1.000
_cell.angle_alpha   90.00
_cell.angle_beta   90.00
_cell.angle_gamma   90.00
#
_symmetry.space_group_name_H-M   'P 1'
#
loop_
_entity.id
_entity.type
_entity.pdbx_description
1 polymer ?
#
loop_
_entity_poly.entity_id
_entity_poly.type
_entity_poly.pdbx_seq_one_letter_code
_entity_poly.pdbx_strand_id
1 'polypeptide(L)'
;MSSETPQIPLPQTVSPLSAQELNFFPLPKQLESLPTKTFEEFVNNEELIQGYIHQLEAYKSKLKELQERASQASSLLQSEINDTLIPQYQDVSNKINQRIKTLTQLHNEFLNLETIQYQTMSSTFNEELLKHKFRKLIERNDEESRDLVKNINSSEVTDEQLVDTLESFKQSRKTYHFKKEKLNRWEEQRVSG
;
A
#
# COMPACT_ATOMS: atom_id res chain seq x y z
N MET A 1 3.90 -10.41 -16.41
CA MET A 1 4.14 -11.54 -15.51
C MET A 1 2.99 -12.49 -15.70
N SER A 2 3.26 -13.64 -16.31
CA SER A 2 2.25 -14.63 -16.66
C SER A 2 1.65 -15.19 -15.37
N SER A 3 0.39 -14.85 -15.10
CA SER A 3 -0.43 -15.43 -14.04
C SER A 3 -0.89 -16.81 -14.51
N GLU A 4 0.03 -17.77 -14.53
CA GLU A 4 -0.35 -19.18 -14.58
C GLU A 4 -0.81 -19.55 -13.18
N THR A 5 -2.13 -19.58 -12.98
CA THR A 5 -2.72 -20.22 -11.82
C THR A 5 -2.19 -21.66 -11.77
N PRO A 6 -1.55 -22.08 -10.66
CA PRO A 6 -1.11 -23.46 -10.54
C PRO A 6 -2.34 -24.36 -10.69
N GLN A 7 -2.39 -25.09 -11.81
CA GLN A 7 -3.41 -26.11 -12.03
C GLN A 7 -3.05 -27.30 -11.15
N ILE A 8 -3.66 -27.35 -9.96
CA ILE A 8 -3.59 -28.52 -9.11
C ILE A 8 -4.41 -29.63 -9.80
N PRO A 9 -3.78 -30.73 -10.23
CA PRO A 9 -4.52 -31.84 -10.84
C PRO A 9 -5.44 -32.44 -9.77
N LEU A 10 -6.74 -32.30 -10.00
CA LEU A 10 -7.76 -32.88 -9.13
C LEU A 10 -7.65 -34.41 -9.16
N PRO A 11 -7.78 -35.09 -8.00
CA PRO A 11 -7.81 -36.54 -7.98
C PRO A 11 -9.00 -37.05 -8.80
N GLN A 12 -8.72 -37.96 -9.74
CA GLN A 12 -9.72 -38.53 -10.64
C GLN A 12 -10.78 -39.32 -9.86
N THR A 13 -12.06 -39.13 -10.23
CA THR A 13 -13.19 -39.85 -9.63
C THR A 13 -13.08 -41.35 -9.89
N VAL A 14 -13.29 -42.15 -8.86
CA VAL A 14 -13.24 -43.62 -8.95
C VAL A 14 -14.66 -44.13 -9.19
N SER A 15 -14.86 -44.84 -10.29
CA SER A 15 -16.12 -45.53 -10.54
C SER A 15 -16.36 -46.61 -9.47
N PRO A 16 -17.60 -46.75 -8.98
CA PRO A 16 -17.94 -47.81 -8.04
C PRO A 16 -17.68 -49.18 -8.68
N LEU A 17 -17.23 -50.14 -7.85
CA LEU A 17 -16.96 -51.50 -8.29
C LEU A 17 -18.25 -52.14 -8.81
N SER A 18 -18.25 -52.63 -10.04
CA SER A 18 -19.43 -53.29 -10.61
C SER A 18 -19.57 -54.72 -10.10
N ALA A 19 -20.79 -55.27 -10.12
CA ALA A 19 -21.03 -56.67 -9.75
C ALA A 19 -20.14 -57.63 -10.58
N GLN A 20 -19.95 -57.35 -11.86
CA GLN A 20 -19.17 -58.21 -12.75
C GLN A 20 -17.66 -58.23 -12.39
N GLU A 21 -17.14 -57.12 -11.86
CA GLU A 21 -15.74 -56.99 -11.45
C GLU A 21 -15.41 -57.69 -10.13
N LEU A 22 -16.43 -57.97 -9.30
CA LEU A 22 -16.27 -58.63 -8.00
C LEU A 22 -15.84 -60.11 -8.13
N ASN A 23 -16.07 -60.75 -9.28
CA ASN A 23 -15.73 -62.16 -9.53
C ASN A 23 -16.18 -63.08 -8.39
N PHE A 24 -17.46 -63.00 -8.00
CA PHE A 24 -18.03 -63.73 -6.86
C PHE A 24 -18.17 -65.25 -7.06
N PHE A 25 -17.88 -65.76 -8.26
CA PHE A 25 -17.86 -67.19 -8.58
C PHE A 25 -16.48 -67.63 -9.08
N PRO A 26 -16.06 -68.88 -8.81
CA PRO A 26 -16.80 -69.92 -8.09
C PRO A 26 -16.85 -69.65 -6.58
N LEU A 27 -17.88 -70.19 -5.93
CA LEU A 27 -18.04 -70.07 -4.48
C LEU A 27 -16.88 -70.83 -3.79
N PRO A 28 -16.41 -70.35 -2.63
CA PRO A 28 -15.48 -71.09 -1.81
C PRO A 28 -16.02 -72.49 -1.53
N LYS A 29 -15.15 -73.51 -1.63
CA LYS A 29 -15.52 -74.91 -1.39
C LYS A 29 -16.18 -75.13 -0.02
N GLN A 30 -15.85 -74.30 0.95
CA GLN A 30 -16.47 -74.32 2.27
C GLN A 30 -17.98 -74.01 2.20
N LEU A 31 -18.39 -73.05 1.37
CA LEU A 31 -19.80 -72.67 1.19
C LEU A 31 -20.55 -73.68 0.32
N GLU A 32 -19.89 -74.28 -0.68
CA GLU A 32 -20.47 -75.34 -1.51
C GLU A 32 -20.74 -76.64 -0.73
N SER A 33 -19.99 -76.88 0.35
CA SER A 33 -20.10 -78.09 1.17
C SER A 33 -21.12 -78.01 2.32
N LEU A 34 -21.77 -76.85 2.50
CA LEU A 34 -22.69 -76.64 3.61
C LEU A 34 -24.02 -77.40 3.42
N PRO A 35 -24.61 -77.97 4.49
CA PRO A 35 -25.99 -78.43 4.47
C PRO A 35 -26.96 -77.34 4.01
N THR A 36 -28.03 -77.73 3.30
CA THR A 36 -28.98 -76.79 2.67
C THR A 36 -29.56 -75.77 3.65
N LYS A 37 -29.89 -76.20 4.88
CA LYS A 37 -30.43 -75.32 5.93
C LYS A 37 -29.44 -74.22 6.36
N THR A 38 -28.18 -74.59 6.54
CA THR A 38 -27.13 -73.62 6.94
C THR A 38 -26.73 -72.70 5.79
N PHE A 39 -26.85 -73.18 4.55
CA PHE A 39 -26.65 -72.33 3.37
C PHE A 39 -27.80 -71.31 3.22
N GLU A 40 -29.05 -71.72 3.46
CA GLU A 40 -30.19 -70.80 3.52
C GLU A 40 -30.04 -69.75 4.62
N GLU A 41 -29.56 -70.14 5.81
CA GLU A 41 -29.25 -69.19 6.90
C GLU A 41 -28.14 -68.20 6.50
N PHE A 42 -27.13 -68.66 5.75
CA PHE A 42 -26.07 -67.79 5.21
C PHE A 42 -26.61 -66.78 4.19
N VAL A 43 -27.44 -67.23 3.25
CA VAL A 43 -28.03 -66.37 2.21
C VAL A 43 -29.04 -65.37 2.79
N ASN A 44 -29.74 -65.74 3.86
CA ASN A 44 -30.70 -64.86 4.52
C ASN A 44 -30.08 -63.88 5.53
N ASN A 45 -28.77 -64.01 5.81
CA ASN A 45 -28.06 -63.11 6.71
C ASN A 45 -27.19 -62.13 5.92
N GLU A 46 -27.62 -60.86 5.90
CA GLU A 46 -26.95 -59.78 5.18
C GLU A 46 -25.50 -59.56 5.65
N GLU A 47 -25.22 -59.66 6.95
CA GLU A 47 -23.88 -59.44 7.50
C GLU A 47 -22.89 -60.51 7.02
N LEU A 48 -23.35 -61.75 6.85
CA LEU A 48 -22.52 -62.85 6.35
C LEU A 48 -22.18 -62.68 4.86
N ILE A 49 -23.15 -62.23 4.06
CA ILE A 49 -22.93 -61.90 2.64
C ILE A 49 -21.97 -60.71 2.52
N GLN A 50 -22.15 -59.66 3.32
CA GLN A 50 -21.24 -58.53 3.35
C GLN A 50 -19.82 -59.00 3.73
N GLY A 51 -19.68 -59.80 4.78
CA GLY A 51 -18.40 -60.37 5.20
C GLY A 51 -17.71 -61.17 4.08
N TYR A 52 -18.47 -61.96 3.32
CA TYR A 52 -17.96 -62.67 2.15
C TYR A 52 -17.46 -61.71 1.06
N ILE A 53 -18.23 -60.68 0.73
CA ILE A 53 -17.84 -59.67 -0.27
C ILE A 53 -16.54 -58.96 0.15
N HIS A 54 -16.35 -58.65 1.43
CA HIS A 54 -15.12 -58.03 1.95
C HIS A 54 -13.89 -58.96 1.85
N GLN A 55 -14.10 -60.27 1.79
CA GLN A 55 -13.02 -61.24 1.62
C GLN A 55 -12.53 -61.36 0.17
N LEU A 56 -13.38 -61.00 -0.81
CA LEU A 56 -13.06 -61.07 -2.24
C LEU A 56 -11.84 -60.20 -2.58
N GLU A 57 -10.94 -60.75 -3.40
CA GLU A 57 -9.69 -60.08 -3.77
C GLU A 57 -9.93 -58.78 -4.56
N ALA A 58 -10.95 -58.78 -5.42
CA ALA A 58 -11.36 -57.59 -6.17
C ALA A 58 -11.78 -56.44 -5.24
N TYR A 59 -12.52 -56.73 -4.17
CA TYR A 59 -12.93 -55.74 -3.19
C TYR A 59 -11.72 -55.18 -2.42
N LYS A 60 -10.84 -56.07 -1.93
CA LYS A 60 -9.62 -55.67 -1.21
C LYS A 60 -8.69 -54.82 -2.06
N SER A 61 -8.49 -55.21 -3.32
CA SER A 61 -7.67 -54.47 -4.27
C SER A 61 -8.23 -53.07 -4.51
N LYS A 62 -9.56 -52.95 -4.70
CA LYS A 62 -10.21 -51.66 -4.90
C LYS A 62 -10.16 -50.77 -3.65
N LEU A 63 -10.34 -51.35 -2.48
CA LEU A 63 -10.22 -50.63 -1.20
C LEU A 63 -8.80 -50.11 -0.99
N LYS A 64 -7.78 -50.89 -1.34
CA LYS A 64 -6.38 -50.47 -1.29
C LYS A 64 -6.10 -49.33 -2.29
N GLU A 65 -6.61 -49.42 -3.51
CA GLU A 65 -6.51 -48.34 -4.51
C GLU A 65 -7.13 -47.04 -3.99
N LEU A 66 -8.32 -47.12 -3.37
CA LEU A 66 -8.98 -45.96 -2.77
C LEU A 66 -8.17 -45.34 -1.64
N GLN A 67 -7.58 -46.17 -0.76
CA GLN A 67 -6.72 -45.71 0.32
C GLN A 67 -5.45 -45.03 -0.20
N GLU A 68 -4.79 -45.61 -1.20
CA GLU A 68 -3.61 -45.03 -1.83
C GLU A 68 -3.93 -43.68 -2.47
N ARG A 69 -5.04 -43.57 -3.23
CA ARG A 69 -5.47 -42.28 -3.80
C ARG A 69 -5.84 -41.25 -2.74
N ALA A 70 -6.53 -41.66 -1.67
CA ALA A 70 -6.86 -40.76 -0.57
C ALA A 70 -5.58 -40.24 0.11
N SER A 71 -4.58 -41.10 0.28
CA SER A 71 -3.28 -40.70 0.83
C SER A 71 -2.54 -39.71 -0.08
N GLN A 72 -2.57 -39.92 -1.40
CA GLN A 72 -1.98 -39.01 -2.39
C GLN A 72 -2.68 -37.66 -2.38
N ALA A 73 -4.01 -37.64 -2.35
CA ALA A 73 -4.79 -36.42 -2.25
C ALA A 73 -4.48 -35.66 -0.96
N SER A 74 -4.38 -36.36 0.17
CA SER A 74 -4.00 -35.73 1.44
C SER A 74 -2.59 -35.17 1.41
N SER A 75 -1.63 -35.86 0.78
CA SER A 75 -0.26 -35.38 0.64
C SER A 75 -0.17 -34.15 -0.26
N LEU A 76 -0.95 -34.13 -1.35
CA LEU A 76 -1.02 -32.97 -2.24
C LEU A 76 -1.62 -31.77 -1.51
N LEU A 77 -2.75 -31.95 -0.81
CA LEU A 77 -3.36 -30.88 -0.01
C LEU A 77 -2.38 -30.31 1.02
N GLN A 78 -1.60 -31.17 1.68
CA GLN A 78 -0.61 -30.70 2.64
C GLN A 78 0.51 -29.91 1.98
N SER A 79 1.18 -30.49 0.96
CA SER A 79 2.37 -29.88 0.34
C SER A 79 2.06 -28.64 -0.50
N GLU A 80 1.05 -28.72 -1.37
CA GLU A 80 0.74 -27.63 -2.31
C GLU A 80 -0.08 -26.54 -1.64
N ILE A 81 -1.10 -26.89 -0.84
CA ILE A 81 -1.98 -25.89 -0.25
C ILE A 81 -1.43 -25.37 1.08
N ASN A 82 -1.23 -26.26 2.05
CA ASN A 82 -0.87 -25.85 3.40
C ASN A 82 0.57 -25.33 3.50
N ASP A 83 1.52 -26.03 2.87
CA ASP A 83 2.94 -25.72 3.03
C ASP A 83 3.44 -24.69 2.01
N THR A 84 2.76 -24.53 0.87
CA THR A 84 3.20 -23.64 -0.22
C THR A 84 2.25 -22.47 -0.45
N LEU A 85 1.00 -22.73 -0.85
CA LEU A 85 0.07 -21.69 -1.29
C LEU A 85 -0.32 -20.75 -0.14
N ILE A 86 -0.71 -21.28 1.01
CA ILE A 86 -1.12 -20.47 2.17
C ILE A 86 0.03 -19.53 2.63
N PRO A 87 1.26 -20.01 2.85
CA PRO A 87 2.39 -19.15 3.22
C PRO A 87 2.71 -18.09 2.17
N GLN A 88 2.66 -18.43 0.87
CA GLN A 88 2.88 -17.46 -0.19
C GLN A 88 1.83 -16.34 -0.19
N TYR A 89 0.56 -16.69 -0.03
CA TYR A 89 -0.51 -15.69 0.08
C TYR A 89 -0.35 -14.81 1.33
N GLN A 90 0.06 -15.38 2.45
CA GLN A 90 0.35 -14.64 3.68
C GLN A 90 1.53 -13.67 3.49
N ASP A 91 2.61 -14.10 2.85
CA ASP A 91 3.77 -13.24 2.55
C ASP A 91 3.40 -12.08 1.62
N VAL A 92 2.64 -12.36 0.56
CA VAL A 92 2.14 -11.30 -0.34
C VAL A 92 1.23 -10.32 0.40
N SER A 93 0.31 -10.82 1.22
CA SER A 93 -0.57 -9.98 2.05
C SER A 93 0.24 -9.09 3.01
N ASN A 94 1.26 -9.65 3.66
CA ASN A 94 2.16 -8.90 4.54
C ASN A 94 2.92 -7.80 3.78
N LYS A 95 3.44 -8.10 2.58
CA LYS A 95 4.11 -7.12 1.72
C LYS A 95 3.17 -5.99 1.30
N ILE A 96 1.93 -6.31 0.93
CA ILE A 96 0.91 -5.30 0.60
C ILE A 96 0.64 -4.39 1.80
N ASN A 97 0.43 -4.97 2.99
CA ASN A 97 0.20 -4.22 4.21
C ASN A 97 1.37 -3.30 4.59
N GLN A 98 2.61 -3.76 4.41
CA GLN A 98 3.80 -2.94 4.60
C GLN A 98 3.84 -1.75 3.64
N ARG A 99 3.57 -1.99 2.34
CA ARG A 99 3.53 -0.92 1.33
C ARG A 99 2.45 0.12 1.62
N ILE A 100 1.27 -0.31 2.07
CA ILE A 100 0.19 0.61 2.48
C ILE A 100 0.67 1.49 3.64
N LYS A 101 1.30 0.92 4.66
CA LYS A 101 1.84 1.69 5.79
C LYS A 101 2.86 2.74 5.34
N THR A 102 3.79 2.36 4.47
CA THR A 102 4.78 3.30 3.91
C THR A 102 4.10 4.42 3.11
N LEU A 103 3.09 4.10 2.30
CA LEU A 103 2.34 5.10 1.54
C LEU A 103 1.61 6.08 2.46
N THR A 104 0.98 5.59 3.53
CA THR A 104 0.32 6.45 4.53
C THR A 104 1.32 7.38 5.22
N GLN A 105 2.51 6.88 5.57
CA GLN A 105 3.56 7.71 6.16
C GLN A 105 4.01 8.81 5.19
N LEU A 106 4.27 8.47 3.93
CA LEU A 106 4.68 9.44 2.91
C LEU A 106 3.59 10.47 2.63
N HIS A 107 2.32 10.07 2.65
CA HIS A 107 1.20 10.99 2.48
C HIS A 107 1.10 11.99 3.64
N ASN A 108 1.28 11.52 4.88
CA ASN A 108 1.30 12.42 6.05
C ASN A 108 2.48 13.41 5.98
N GLU A 109 3.65 12.94 5.54
CA GLU A 109 4.81 13.82 5.32
C GLU A 109 4.53 14.87 4.24
N PHE A 110 3.92 14.46 3.13
CA PHE A 110 3.49 15.37 2.07
C PHE A 110 2.54 16.46 2.59
N LEU A 111 1.51 16.08 3.35
CA LEU A 111 0.57 17.04 3.94
C LEU A 111 1.25 18.01 4.91
N ASN A 112 2.24 17.52 5.67
CA ASN A 112 3.02 18.38 6.56
C ASN A 112 3.85 19.39 5.76
N LEU A 113 4.55 18.94 4.71
CA LEU A 113 5.32 19.83 3.84
C LEU A 113 4.43 20.86 3.14
N GLU A 114 3.26 20.44 2.65
CA GLU A 114 2.27 21.33 2.06
C GLU A 114 1.79 22.38 3.08
N THR A 115 1.53 21.96 4.32
CA THR A 115 1.16 22.87 5.41
C THR A 115 2.27 23.89 5.70
N ILE A 116 3.53 23.43 5.79
CA ILE A 116 4.70 24.30 5.99
C ILE A 116 4.83 25.29 4.82
N GLN A 117 4.62 24.83 3.59
CA GLN A 117 4.67 25.69 2.41
C GLN A 117 3.62 26.80 2.50
N TYR A 118 2.36 26.46 2.80
CA TYR A 118 1.29 27.46 2.95
C TYR A 118 1.56 28.43 4.11
N GLN A 119 2.05 27.93 5.24
CA GLN A 119 2.44 28.78 6.37
C GLN A 119 3.58 29.73 6.00
N THR A 120 4.58 29.26 5.25
CA THR A 120 5.71 30.09 4.79
C THR A 120 5.24 31.14 3.79
N MET A 121 4.41 30.77 2.83
CA MET A 121 3.82 31.70 1.86
C MET A 121 2.98 32.77 2.57
N SER A 122 2.13 32.37 3.53
CA SER A 122 1.29 33.29 4.30
C SER A 122 2.10 34.20 5.23
N SER A 123 3.14 33.68 5.89
CA SER A 123 3.94 34.45 6.85
C SER A 123 5.03 35.31 6.21
N THR A 124 5.49 34.99 4.99
CA THR A 124 6.65 35.65 4.38
C THR A 124 6.28 36.40 3.10
N PHE A 125 5.34 35.87 2.32
CA PHE A 125 5.00 36.36 0.98
C PHE A 125 3.58 36.90 0.86
N ASN A 126 2.88 37.07 1.98
CA ASN A 126 1.60 37.77 1.98
C ASN A 126 1.80 39.21 1.50
N GLU A 127 1.00 39.62 0.52
CA GLU A 127 1.06 40.93 -0.12
C GLU A 127 0.98 42.08 0.88
N GLU A 128 0.08 41.99 1.87
CA GLU A 128 -0.09 43.02 2.89
C GLU A 128 1.12 43.09 3.83
N LEU A 129 1.72 41.95 4.17
CA LEU A 129 2.96 41.94 4.95
C LEU A 129 4.12 42.55 4.15
N LEU A 130 4.24 42.23 2.86
CA LEU A 130 5.27 42.78 1.99
C LEU A 130 5.09 44.29 1.82
N LYS A 131 3.87 44.78 1.57
CA LYS A 131 3.54 46.21 1.54
C LYS A 131 3.89 46.90 2.85
N HIS A 132 3.58 46.28 3.99
CA HIS A 132 3.92 46.80 5.32
C HIS A 132 5.44 46.90 5.53
N LYS A 133 6.20 45.85 5.20
CA LYS A 133 7.66 45.88 5.25
C LYS A 133 8.23 46.96 4.33
N PHE A 134 7.64 47.13 3.14
CA PHE A 134 8.06 48.14 2.17
C PHE A 134 7.76 49.56 2.64
N ARG A 135 6.61 49.80 3.29
CA ARG A 135 6.27 51.07 3.97
C ARG A 135 7.30 51.41 5.05
N LYS A 136 7.65 50.45 5.92
CA LYS A 136 8.70 50.65 6.94
C LYS A 136 10.06 51.01 6.33
N LEU A 137 10.43 50.43 5.20
CA LEU A 137 11.67 50.79 4.49
C LEU A 137 11.64 52.21 3.93
N ILE A 138 10.47 52.71 3.52
CA ILE A 138 10.28 54.10 3.08
C ILE A 138 10.37 55.05 4.27
N GLU A 139 9.73 54.71 5.39
CA GLU A 139 9.78 55.49 6.64
C GLU A 139 11.21 55.61 7.15
N ARG A 140 11.95 54.49 7.23
CA ARG A 140 13.37 54.49 7.63
C ARG A 140 14.23 55.37 6.73
N ASN A 141 13.99 55.35 5.42
CA ASN A 141 14.72 56.19 4.47
C ASN A 141 14.37 57.69 4.63
N ASP A 142 13.12 58.01 5.01
CA ASP A 142 12.73 59.38 5.33
C ASP A 142 13.42 59.88 6.61
N GLU A 143 13.50 59.03 7.63
CA GLU A 143 14.24 59.30 8.87
C GLU A 143 15.74 59.50 8.60
N GLU A 144 16.39 58.59 7.87
CA GLU A 144 17.80 58.72 7.49
C GLU A 144 18.06 60.04 6.73
N SER A 145 17.15 60.42 5.82
CA SER A 145 17.26 61.69 5.10
C SER A 145 17.14 62.90 6.02
N ARG A 146 16.28 62.85 7.03
CA ARG A 146 16.12 63.94 8.02
C ARG A 146 17.31 64.03 8.95
N ASP A 147 17.88 62.89 9.34
CA ASP A 147 19.03 62.84 10.23
C ASP A 147 20.30 63.37 9.54
N LEU A 148 20.46 63.14 8.23
CA LEU A 148 21.52 63.79 7.45
C LEU A 148 21.48 65.33 7.54
N VAL A 149 20.27 65.91 7.51
CA VAL A 149 20.09 67.37 7.61
C VAL A 149 20.29 67.88 9.04
N LYS A 150 19.81 67.13 10.04
CA LYS A 150 20.01 67.48 11.47
C LYS A 150 21.48 67.46 11.86
N ASN A 151 22.25 66.51 11.35
CA ASN A 151 23.66 66.36 11.67
C ASN A 151 24.50 67.54 11.14
N ILE A 152 24.11 68.16 10.02
CA ILE A 152 24.74 69.39 9.50
C ILE A 152 24.46 70.60 10.40
N ASN A 153 23.22 70.77 10.85
CA ASN A 153 22.82 71.94 11.66
C ASN A 153 23.44 71.96 13.06
N SER A 154 24.15 70.90 13.46
CA SER A 154 24.64 70.67 14.82
C SER A 154 26.17 70.80 14.95
N SER A 155 26.89 71.18 13.88
CA SER A 155 28.37 71.19 13.84
C SER A 155 28.90 72.35 12.99
N GLU A 156 30.14 72.80 13.24
CA GLU A 156 30.86 73.65 12.29
C GLU A 156 31.25 72.80 11.08
N VAL A 157 30.52 72.94 9.98
CA VAL A 157 30.67 72.12 8.78
C VAL A 157 31.55 72.84 7.76
N THR A 158 32.54 72.16 7.21
CA THR A 158 33.37 72.65 6.09
C THR A 158 32.61 72.57 4.77
N ASP A 159 32.97 73.41 3.78
CA ASP A 159 32.31 73.42 2.47
C ASP A 159 32.33 72.05 1.76
N GLU A 160 33.40 71.26 1.92
CA GLU A 160 33.50 69.90 1.37
C GLU A 160 32.51 68.93 2.03
N GLN A 161 32.39 68.97 3.36
CA GLN A 161 31.42 68.15 4.10
C GLN A 161 29.96 68.54 3.78
N LEU A 162 29.72 69.82 3.49
CA LEU A 162 28.41 70.31 3.06
C LEU A 162 28.04 69.73 1.67
N VAL A 163 28.97 69.72 0.73
CA VAL A 163 28.76 69.16 -0.63
C VAL A 163 28.47 67.66 -0.56
N ASP A 164 29.27 66.90 0.19
CA ASP A 164 29.09 65.45 0.34
C ASP A 164 27.75 65.08 0.99
N THR A 165 27.34 65.87 2.00
CA THR A 165 26.07 65.64 2.68
C THR A 165 24.89 66.04 1.81
N LEU A 166 25.02 67.10 1.00
CA LEU A 166 24.00 67.50 0.03
C LEU A 166 23.80 66.43 -1.05
N GLU A 167 24.88 65.84 -1.54
CA GLU A 167 24.82 64.73 -2.51
C GLU A 167 24.18 63.48 -1.89
N SER A 168 24.58 63.12 -0.67
CA SER A 168 24.01 62.01 0.10
C SER A 168 22.52 62.21 0.36
N PHE A 169 22.11 63.43 0.74
CA PHE A 169 20.70 63.78 0.94
C PHE A 169 19.91 63.69 -0.36
N LYS A 170 20.43 64.24 -1.46
CA LYS A 170 19.78 64.19 -2.79
C LYS A 170 19.56 62.74 -3.23
N GLN A 171 20.56 61.88 -3.05
CA GLN A 171 20.47 60.46 -3.39
C GLN A 171 19.48 59.71 -2.49
N SER A 172 19.47 60.02 -1.19
CA SER A 172 18.52 59.46 -0.23
C SER A 172 17.08 59.83 -0.57
N ARG A 173 16.81 61.11 -0.86
CA ARG A 173 15.50 61.63 -1.27
C ARG A 173 15.04 61.05 -2.61
N LYS A 174 15.94 60.91 -3.59
CA LYS A 174 15.64 60.25 -4.87
C LYS A 174 15.16 58.82 -4.62
N THR A 175 15.84 58.09 -3.75
CA THR A 175 15.49 56.72 -3.37
C THR A 175 14.15 56.66 -2.63
N TYR A 176 13.88 57.61 -1.73
CA TYR A 176 12.60 57.72 -1.01
C TYR A 176 11.44 57.91 -2.00
N HIS A 177 11.53 58.91 -2.89
CA HIS A 177 10.45 59.20 -3.84
C HIS A 177 10.24 58.07 -4.84
N PHE A 178 11.31 57.41 -5.29
CA PHE A 178 11.21 56.23 -6.14
C PHE A 178 10.46 55.08 -5.45
N LYS A 179 10.82 54.75 -4.21
CA LYS A 179 10.14 53.70 -3.44
C LYS A 179 8.68 54.07 -3.16
N LYS A 180 8.39 55.33 -2.82
CA LYS A 180 7.02 55.82 -2.59
C LYS A 180 6.15 55.67 -3.83
N GLU A 181 6.65 56.06 -4.99
CA GLU A 181 5.96 55.87 -6.28
C GLU A 181 5.71 54.39 -6.58
N LYS A 182 6.69 53.52 -6.32
CA LYS A 182 6.53 52.07 -6.49
C LYS A 182 5.46 51.49 -5.56
N LEU A 183 5.39 51.95 -4.30
CA LEU A 183 4.33 51.53 -3.38
C LEU A 183 2.95 51.98 -3.86
N ASN A 184 2.80 53.24 -4.29
CA ASN A 184 1.53 53.76 -4.80
C ASN A 184 1.04 52.95 -6.01
N ARG A 185 1.93 52.62 -6.95
CA ARG A 185 1.59 51.77 -8.10
C ARG A 185 1.20 50.35 -7.69
N TRP A 186 1.84 49.82 -6.65
CA TRP A 186 1.49 48.51 -6.09
C TRP A 186 0.10 48.54 -5.45
N GLU A 187 -0.25 49.58 -4.70
CA GLU A 187 -1.59 49.76 -4.12
C GLU A 187 -2.68 49.89 -5.18
N GLU A 188 -2.37 50.54 -6.31
CA GLU A 188 -3.27 50.65 -7.48
C GLU A 188 -3.37 49.36 -8.31
N GLN A 189 -2.67 48.27 -7.94
CA GLN A 189 -2.50 47.04 -8.73
C GLN A 189 -2.04 47.28 -10.17
N ARG A 190 -1.39 48.42 -10.43
CA ARG A 190 -0.79 48.76 -11.73
C ARG A 190 0.56 48.06 -11.84
N VAL A 191 0.50 46.75 -11.98
CA VAL A 191 1.66 45.90 -12.28
C VAL A 191 1.80 45.80 -13.80
N SER A 192 2.08 46.93 -14.45
CA SER A 192 2.55 46.94 -15.84
C SER A 192 3.64 48.01 -16.00
N GLY A 193 4.82 47.55 -16.38
CA GLY A 193 6.08 48.30 -16.45
C GLY A 193 7.24 47.46 -15.96
#